data_AF-A0A438FI59-F1
#
_entry.id   AF-A0A438FI59-F1
#
_cell.length_a   1.000
_cell.length_b   1.000
_cell.length_c   1.000
_cell.angle_alpha   90.00
_cell.angle_beta   90.00
_cell.angle_gamma   90.00
#
_symmetry.space_group_name_H-M   'P 1'
#
loop_
_entity.id
_entity.type
_entity.pdbx_description
1 polymer ?
#
loop_
_entity_poly.entity_id
_entity_poly.type
_entity_poly.pdbx_seq_one_letter_code
_entity_poly.pdbx_strand_id
1 'polypeptide(L)' 'MKLNLAKCAFGISTGKFLGFMATQRGIEVSPDQVKVVLETPVPNNKKELQCIMGHLTALRRFIAVSQTS' A
#
# COMPACT_ATOMS: atom_id res chain seq x y z
N MET A 1 -12.90 8.34 24.20
CA MET A 1 -11.88 7.71 23.35
C MET A 1 -10.64 7.46 24.19
N LYS A 2 -10.03 6.27 24.19
CA LYS A 2 -8.83 5.93 24.98
C LYS A 2 -7.71 5.51 24.01
N LEU A 3 -6.57 6.19 24.07
CA LEU A 3 -5.41 5.87 23.24
C LEU A 3 -4.56 4.79 23.90
N ASN A 4 -3.98 3.91 23.07
CA ASN A 4 -2.96 2.96 23.52
C ASN A 4 -1.57 3.58 23.32
N LEU A 5 -1.06 4.23 24.37
CA LEU A 5 0.23 4.93 24.32
C LEU A 5 1.40 4.01 23.93
N ALA A 6 1.33 2.71 24.25
CA ALA A 6 2.37 1.75 23.88
C ALA A 6 2.43 1.45 22.38
N LYS A 7 1.38 1.81 21.61
CA LYS A 7 1.30 1.62 20.15
C LYS A 7 1.28 2.93 19.38
N CYS A 8 1.31 4.07 20.06
CA CYS A 8 1.31 5.37 19.41
C CYS A 8 2.74 5.77 19.04
N ALA A 9 2.93 6.20 17.80
CA ALA A 9 4.16 6.84 17.35
C ALA A 9 3.87 8.34 17.14
N PHE A 10 4.70 9.20 17.72
CA PHE A 10 4.57 10.65 17.62
C PHE A 10 5.91 11.27 17.22
N GLY A 11 5.87 12.37 16.44
CA GLY A 11 7.07 13.11 16.06
C GLY A 11 8.03 12.39 15.12
N ILE A 12 7.62 11.27 14.50
CA ILE A 12 8.47 10.55 13.55
C ILE A 12 8.53 11.29 12.20
N SER A 13 9.72 11.36 11.61
CA SER A 13 9.91 11.93 10.27
C SER A 13 9.37 11.03 9.16
N THR A 14 9.36 9.71 9.41
CA THR A 14 8.88 8.69 8.49
C THR A 14 8.44 7.44 9.27
N GLY A 15 7.38 6.77 8.85
CA GLY A 15 6.97 5.51 9.47
C GLY A 15 5.95 4.72 8.66
N LYS A 16 5.90 3.40 8.90
CA LYS A 16 4.94 2.50 8.24
C LYS A 16 3.60 2.54 8.96
N PHE A 17 2.52 2.81 8.23
CA PHE A 17 1.15 2.83 8.74
C PHE A 17 0.18 2.20 7.75
N LEU A 18 -0.60 1.21 8.19
CA LEU A 18 -1.57 0.46 7.35
C LEU A 18 -0.97 -0.08 6.04
N GLY A 19 0.32 -0.45 6.06
CA GLY A 19 1.02 -0.95 4.87
C GLY A 19 1.54 0.13 3.92
N PHE A 20 1.36 1.42 4.24
CA PHE A 20 1.94 2.55 3.51
C PHE A 20 3.06 3.20 4.29
N MET A 21 3.86 4.02 3.60
CA MET A 21 4.87 4.86 4.22
C MET A 21 4.28 6.26 4.43
N ALA A 22 4.22 6.72 5.67
CA ALA A 22 3.96 8.11 5.97
C ALA A 22 5.31 8.83 6.03
N THR A 23 5.51 9.84 5.19
CA THR A 23 6.70 10.69 5.14
C THR A 23 6.30 12.14 5.32
N GLN A 24 7.28 13.04 5.44
CA GLN A 24 7.02 14.48 5.43
C GLN A 24 6.35 14.97 4.14
N ARG A 25 6.46 14.23 3.02
CA ARG A 25 5.86 14.57 1.73
C ARG A 25 4.43 14.05 1.58
N GLY A 26 3.97 13.21 2.50
CA GLY A 26 2.63 12.61 2.49
C GLY A 26 2.66 11.09 2.64
N ILE A 27 1.66 10.43 2.07
CA ILE A 27 1.58 8.96 2.04
C ILE A 27 2.24 8.47 0.76
N GLU A 28 3.20 7.59 0.90
CA GLU A 28 3.95 6.94 -0.16
C GLU A 28 3.67 5.43 -0.16
N VAL A 29 3.85 4.80 -1.32
CA VAL A 29 3.74 3.34 -1.42
C VAL A 29 4.90 2.68 -0.66
N SER A 30 4.62 1.62 0.09
CA SER A 30 5.69 0.86 0.73
C SER A 30 6.34 -0.11 -0.25
N PRO A 31 7.66 -0.37 -0.14
CA PRO A 31 8.33 -1.41 -0.93
C PRO A 31 7.65 -2.78 -0.79
N ASP A 32 7.10 -3.09 0.37
CA ASP A 32 6.40 -4.36 0.61
C ASP A 32 5.16 -4.51 -0.26
N GLN A 33 4.35 -3.45 -0.40
CA GLN A 33 3.16 -3.51 -1.27
C GLN A 33 3.54 -3.63 -2.75
N VAL A 34 4.61 -2.96 -3.18
CA VAL A 34 5.14 -3.09 -4.54
C VAL A 34 5.64 -4.50 -4.78
N LYS A 35 6.40 -5.07 -3.84
CA LYS A 35 6.94 -6.42 -3.91
C LYS A 35 5.83 -7.46 -4.04
N VAL A 36 4.75 -7.34 -3.27
CA VAL A 36 3.59 -8.23 -3.39
C VAL A 36 3.03 -8.23 -4.81
N VAL A 37 2.88 -7.06 -5.45
CA VAL A 37 2.35 -7.02 -6.82
C VAL A 37 3.34 -7.59 -7.84
N LEU A 38 4.64 -7.30 -7.70
CA LEU A 38 5.68 -7.76 -8.64
C LEU A 38 5.94 -9.26 -8.56
N GLU A 39 5.88 -9.84 -7.36
CA GLU A 39 6.19 -11.25 -7.12
C GLU A 39 4.95 -12.14 -7.15
N THR A 40 3.75 -11.57 -7.29
CA THR A 40 2.54 -12.39 -7.40
C THR A 40 2.58 -13.19 -8.71
N PRO A 41 2.57 -14.54 -8.65
CA PRO A 41 2.51 -15.36 -9.84
C PRO A 41 1.18 -15.14 -10.58
N VAL A 42 1.13 -15.56 -11.85
CA VAL A 42 -0.12 -15.52 -12.62
C VAL A 42 -1.22 -16.25 -11.84
N PRO A 43 -2.35 -15.59 -11.53
CA PRO A 43 -3.39 -16.19 -10.72
C PRO A 43 -4.01 -17.37 -11.47
N ASN A 44 -4.12 -18.51 -10.78
CA ASN A 44 -4.68 -19.74 -11.35
C ASN A 44 -6.18 -19.88 -11.07
N ASN A 45 -6.72 -19.02 -10.18
CA ASN A 45 -8.13 -19.05 -9.81
C ASN A 45 -8.68 -17.64 -9.55
N LYS A 46 -10.02 -17.55 -9.51
CA LYS A 46 -10.74 -16.29 -9.28
C LYS A 46 -10.39 -15.64 -7.94
N LYS A 47 -10.11 -16.42 -6.90
CA LYS A 47 -9.80 -15.91 -5.56
C LYS A 47 -8.45 -15.19 -5.54
N GLU A 48 -7.44 -15.76 -6.17
CA GLU A 48 -6.13 -15.13 -6.36
C GLU A 48 -6.25 -13.86 -7.19
N LEU A 49 -7.00 -13.89 -8.29
CA LEU A 49 -7.25 -12.70 -9.11
C LEU A 49 -7.91 -11.58 -8.29
N GLN A 50 -8.93 -11.90 -7.49
CA GLN A 50 -9.60 -10.93 -6.62
C GLN A 50 -8.66 -10.36 -5.55
N CYS A 51 -7.77 -11.18 -4.98
CA CYS A 51 -6.76 -10.74 -4.03
C CYS A 51 -5.83 -9.69 -4.65
N ILE A 52 -5.31 -9.97 -5.85
CA ILE A 52 -4.43 -9.06 -6.59
C ILE A 52 -5.16 -7.75 -6.92
N MET A 53 -6.40 -7.84 -7.41
CA MET A 53 -7.22 -6.66 -7.70
C MET A 53 -7.44 -5.79 -6.46
N GLY A 54 -7.61 -6.41 -5.28
CA GLY A 54 -7.71 -5.69 -4.00
C GLY A 54 -6.45 -4.88 -3.70
N HIS A 55 -5.27 -5.49 -3.85
CA HIS A 55 -3.99 -4.79 -3.68
C HIS A 55 -3.81 -3.67 -4.70
N LEU A 56 -4.11 -3.92 -5.98
CA LEU A 56 -3.99 -2.92 -7.04
C LEU A 56 -4.94 -1.73 -6.81
N THR A 57 -6.13 -1.99 -6.30
CA THR A 57 -7.10 -0.93 -5.97
C THR A 57 -6.56 0.01 -4.89
N ALA A 58 -5.86 -0.52 -3.88
CA ALA A 58 -5.22 0.29 -2.84
C ALA A 58 -4.06 1.14 -3.40
N LEU A 59 -3.41 0.67 -4.47
CA LEU A 59 -2.30 1.35 -5.15
C LEU A 59 -2.73 2.32 -6.25
N ARG A 60 -3.99 2.25 -6.71
CA ARG A 60 -4.50 2.99 -7.87
C ARG A 60 -4.17 4.49 -7.87
N ARG A 61 -4.19 5.13 -6.70
CA ARG A 61 -3.86 6.56 -6.54
C ARG A 61 -2.40 6.93 -6.83
N PHE A 62 -1.50 5.95 -6.82
CA PHE A 62 -0.05 6.13 -7.07
C PHE A 62 0.33 5.77 -8.51
N ILE A 63 -0.58 5.18 -9.27
CA ILE A 63 -0.36 4.82 -10.67
C ILE A 63 -0.70 6.04 -11.52
N ALA A 64 0.31 6.61 -12.18
CA ALA A 64 0.07 7.65 -13.16
C ALA A 64 -0.71 7.05 -14.34
N VAL A 65 -1.92 7.56 -14.60
CA VAL A 65 -2.68 7.18 -15.79
C VAL A 65 -2.13 7.99 -16.95
N SER A 66 -1.14 7.45 -17.66
CA SER A 66 -0.85 7.91 -19.01
C SER A 66 -2.02 7.48 -19.90
N GLN A 67 -2.87 8.43 -20.28
CA GLN A 67 -3.87 8.20 -21.31
C GLN A 67 -3.12 7.84 -22.60
N THR A 68 -3.12 6.57 -22.98
CA THR A 68 -2.80 6.17 -24.35
C THR A 68 -4.07 6.34 -25.16
N SER A 69 -4.15 7.46 -25.91
CA SER A 69 -5.01 7.57 -27.10
C SER A 69 -4.58 6.57 -28.17
#